data_AF-A0A224Z9Q5-F1
#
_entry.id   AF-A0A224Z9Q5-F1
#
_cell.length_a   1.000
_cell.length_b   1.000
_cell.length_c   1.000
_cell.angle_alpha   90.00
_cell.angle_beta   90.00
_cell.angle_gamma   90.00
#
_symmetry.space_group_name_H-M   'P 1'
#
loop_
_entity.id
_entity.type
_entity.pdbx_description
1 polymer ?
#
loop_
_entity_poly.entity_id
_entity_poly.type
_entity_poly.pdbx_seq_one_letter_code
_entity_poly.pdbx_strand_id
1 'polypeptide(L)'
;MPEDFIKSLEMVESGKRKVTLKHLHVMPIMKMAADPETRKKVNFAYESRCIAENIPLLEKAISLRHKKAQILSYPTHSDFVTELLMARSAANVRRFLTELAEKMQPLWAKEKKVLLELKEEECRRQGLPFDGELHIWDVEFYKNLLEKQHYKVDKEKLREYFPLDVVMKGMFGIYELLLRLKFEEVENPALWHPEARMFKVTDSETKELLGYFFMDLFPREGKYSHFCNIPLQPVCRKQDGSKQVGVVAVVCNFPKPTADKPSLLTHSDVETFFHEFGHTVHHIC
;
A
#
# COMPACT_ATOMS: atom_id res chain seq x y z
N MET A 1 20.27 5.71 -8.07
CA MET A 1 19.73 4.55 -7.32
C MET A 1 20.61 4.28 -6.12
N PRO A 2 20.06 4.02 -4.92
CA PRO A 2 20.85 3.65 -3.73
C PRO A 2 21.67 2.38 -3.97
N GLU A 3 22.89 2.31 -3.43
CA GLU A 3 23.76 1.14 -3.60
C GLU A 3 23.14 -0.14 -3.03
N ASP A 4 22.51 -0.05 -1.86
CA ASP A 4 21.87 -1.19 -1.19
C ASP A 4 20.77 -1.81 -2.08
N PHE A 5 20.02 -0.98 -2.82
CA PHE A 5 19.05 -1.46 -3.80
C PHE A 5 19.72 -2.16 -4.97
N ILE A 6 20.82 -1.63 -5.51
CA ILE A 6 21.53 -2.27 -6.63
C ILE A 6 22.12 -3.61 -6.20
N LYS A 7 22.68 -3.69 -4.98
CA LYS A 7 23.29 -4.89 -4.41
C LYS A 7 22.27 -5.99 -4.13
N SER A 8 21.02 -5.64 -3.81
CA SER A 8 19.95 -6.63 -3.58
C SER A 8 19.44 -7.30 -4.86
N LEU A 9 19.71 -6.74 -6.04
CA LEU A 9 19.29 -7.33 -7.31
C LEU A 9 20.23 -8.47 -7.74
N GLU A 10 19.63 -9.58 -8.17
CA GLU A 10 20.31 -10.72 -8.77
C GLU A 10 21.13 -10.27 -9.99
N MET A 11 22.41 -10.64 -10.04
CA MET A 11 23.27 -10.40 -11.19
C MET A 11 23.12 -11.56 -12.18
N VAL A 12 22.88 -11.24 -13.45
CA VAL A 12 22.81 -12.25 -14.52
C VAL A 12 24.15 -12.33 -15.27
N GLU A 13 24.37 -13.42 -16.01
CA GLU A 13 25.65 -13.72 -16.70
C GLU A 13 26.18 -12.59 -17.59
N SER A 14 25.29 -11.74 -18.12
CA SER A 14 25.68 -10.55 -18.91
C SER A 14 26.27 -9.39 -18.10
N GLY A 15 26.43 -9.54 -16.78
CA GLY A 15 26.86 -8.47 -15.86
C GLY A 15 25.77 -7.44 -15.53
N LYS A 16 24.56 -7.59 -16.10
CA LYS A 16 23.39 -6.76 -15.78
C LYS A 16 22.69 -7.24 -14.51
N ARG A 17 21.86 -6.38 -13.92
CA ARG A 17 21.01 -6.70 -12.77
C ARG A 17 19.59 -7.04 -13.22
N LYS A 18 19.03 -8.12 -12.69
CA LYS A 18 17.65 -8.54 -12.96
C LYS A 18 16.66 -7.68 -12.18
N VAL A 19 15.82 -6.97 -12.91
CA VAL A 19 14.70 -6.20 -12.36
C VAL A 19 13.42 -6.97 -12.62
N THR A 20 12.70 -7.33 -11.55
CA THR A 20 11.37 -7.96 -11.67
C THR A 20 10.28 -6.89 -11.71
N LEU A 21 9.08 -7.25 -12.19
CA LEU A 21 7.91 -6.35 -12.20
C LEU A 21 7.11 -6.40 -10.89
N LYS A 22 7.76 -6.77 -9.78
CA LYS A 22 7.19 -6.71 -8.44
C LYS A 22 7.34 -5.29 -7.89
N HIS A 23 6.39 -4.88 -7.05
CA HIS A 23 6.33 -3.53 -6.50
C HIS A 23 7.64 -3.08 -5.83
N LEU A 24 8.29 -4.00 -5.11
CA LEU A 24 9.59 -3.81 -4.44
C LEU A 24 10.73 -3.37 -5.37
N HIS A 25 10.67 -3.71 -6.66
CA HIS A 25 11.67 -3.28 -7.64
C HIS A 25 11.19 -2.08 -8.46
N VAL A 26 9.93 -2.09 -8.88
CA VAL A 26 9.36 -1.07 -9.77
C VAL A 26 9.31 0.29 -9.08
N MET A 27 8.77 0.38 -7.86
CA MET A 27 8.58 1.68 -7.21
C MET A 27 9.88 2.44 -6.92
N PRO A 28 10.94 1.81 -6.38
CA PRO A 28 12.22 2.50 -6.20
C PRO A 28 12.79 3.03 -7.52
N ILE A 29 12.65 2.28 -8.63
CA ILE A 29 13.09 2.71 -9.96
C ILE A 29 12.29 3.92 -10.42
N MET A 30 10.96 3.86 -10.33
CA MET A 30 10.09 4.99 -10.74
C MET A 30 10.37 6.26 -9.94
N LYS A 31 10.79 6.15 -8.68
CA LYS A 31 11.07 7.29 -7.79
C LYS A 31 12.50 7.82 -7.87
N MET A 32 13.49 6.99 -8.21
CA MET A 32 14.91 7.31 -7.98
C MET A 32 15.85 7.02 -9.16
N ALA A 33 15.40 6.37 -10.23
CA ALA A 33 16.26 6.14 -11.39
C ALA A 33 16.42 7.44 -12.18
N ALA A 34 17.65 7.96 -12.21
CA ALA A 34 17.97 9.22 -12.89
C ALA A 34 17.81 9.12 -14.41
N ASP A 35 18.07 7.94 -14.99
CA ASP A 35 17.90 7.68 -16.41
C ASP A 35 16.40 7.53 -16.79
N PRO A 36 15.85 8.45 -17.61
CA PRO A 36 14.45 8.38 -18.02
C PRO A 36 14.12 7.15 -18.87
N GLU A 37 15.08 6.62 -19.65
CA GLU A 37 14.84 5.44 -20.48
C GLU A 37 14.64 4.19 -19.63
N THR A 38 15.36 4.06 -18.52
CA THR A 38 15.12 3.02 -17.53
C THR A 38 13.71 3.14 -16.94
N ARG A 39 13.27 4.34 -16.52
CA ARG A 39 11.91 4.54 -15.97
C ARG A 39 10.84 4.19 -17.00
N LYS A 40 10.99 4.65 -18.24
CA LYS A 40 10.08 4.40 -19.35
C LYS A 40 9.93 2.91 -19.64
N LYS A 41 11.03 2.17 -19.77
CA LYS A 41 11.02 0.72 -20.05
C LYS A 41 10.36 -0.06 -18.91
N VAL A 42 10.70 0.27 -17.67
CA VAL A 42 10.13 -0.40 -16.49
C VAL A 42 8.64 -0.10 -16.35
N ASN A 43 8.23 1.16 -16.53
CA ASN A 43 6.82 1.52 -16.50
C ASN A 43 6.03 0.83 -17.62
N PHE A 44 6.52 0.86 -18.86
CA PHE A 44 5.85 0.18 -19.98
C PHE A 44 5.71 -1.33 -19.72
N ALA A 45 6.78 -2.00 -19.30
CA ALA A 45 6.73 -3.42 -18.98
C ALA A 45 5.75 -3.73 -17.83
N TYR A 46 5.71 -2.86 -16.82
CA TYR A 46 4.81 -3.01 -15.67
C TYR A 46 3.34 -2.80 -16.05
N GLU A 47 3.01 -1.79 -16.84
CA GLU A 47 1.64 -1.53 -17.30
C GLU A 47 1.18 -2.51 -18.39
N SER A 48 2.11 -3.22 -19.04
CA SER A 48 1.82 -4.20 -20.10
C SER A 48 1.67 -5.64 -19.61
N ARG A 49 1.64 -5.87 -18.29
CA ARG A 49 1.52 -7.23 -17.74
C ARG A 49 0.20 -7.86 -18.12
N CYS A 50 0.28 -9.09 -18.63
CA CYS A 50 -0.86 -9.94 -18.95
C CYS A 50 -1.86 -9.30 -19.92
N ILE A 51 -1.43 -8.40 -20.82
CA ILE A 51 -2.33 -7.74 -21.79
C ILE A 51 -3.12 -8.78 -22.61
N ALA A 52 -2.44 -9.79 -23.14
CA ALA A 52 -3.04 -10.78 -24.03
C ALA A 52 -4.08 -11.65 -23.32
N GLU A 53 -3.86 -11.97 -22.05
CA GLU A 53 -4.73 -12.82 -21.24
C GLU A 53 -5.85 -12.03 -20.57
N ASN A 54 -5.55 -10.85 -20.00
CA ASN A 54 -6.49 -10.10 -19.18
C ASN A 54 -7.49 -9.27 -19.99
N ILE A 55 -7.14 -8.76 -21.18
CA ILE A 55 -8.07 -7.95 -21.98
C ILE A 55 -9.33 -8.78 -22.35
N PRO A 56 -9.22 -9.98 -22.96
CA PRO A 56 -10.39 -10.79 -23.29
C PRO A 56 -11.22 -11.19 -22.05
N LEU A 57 -10.55 -11.46 -20.93
CA LEU A 57 -11.22 -11.78 -19.67
C LEU A 57 -12.00 -10.58 -19.13
N LEU A 58 -11.45 -9.37 -19.23
CA LEU A 58 -12.11 -8.16 -18.78
C LEU A 58 -13.33 -7.81 -19.64
N GLU A 59 -13.23 -7.91 -20.96
CA GLU A 59 -14.35 -7.71 -21.88
C GLU A 59 -15.50 -8.68 -21.58
N LYS A 60 -15.17 -9.96 -21.41
CA LYS A 60 -16.13 -10.98 -20.99
C LYS A 60 -16.74 -10.66 -19.63
N ALA A 61 -15.93 -10.25 -18.65
CA ALA A 61 -16.40 -9.89 -17.32
C ALA A 61 -17.37 -8.69 -17.35
N ILE A 62 -17.08 -7.65 -18.14
CA ILE A 62 -17.95 -6.48 -18.31
C ILE A 62 -19.30 -6.90 -18.89
N SER A 63 -19.29 -7.69 -19.97
CA SER A 63 -20.51 -8.19 -20.61
C SER A 63 -21.36 -9.04 -19.66
N LEU A 64 -20.73 -9.99 -18.96
CA LEU A 64 -21.43 -10.86 -18.00
C LEU A 64 -21.98 -10.08 -16.79
N ARG A 65 -21.23 -9.11 -16.28
CA ARG A 65 -21.69 -8.24 -15.18
C ARG A 65 -22.88 -7.39 -15.59
N HIS A 66 -22.89 -6.84 -16.80
CA HIS A 66 -24.03 -6.11 -17.33
C HIS A 66 -25.25 -7.03 -17.50
N LYS A 67 -25.08 -8.21 -18.10
CA LYS A 67 -26.16 -9.20 -18.24
C LYS A 67 -26.75 -9.63 -16.88
N LYS A 68 -25.89 -9.88 -15.88
CA LYS A 68 -26.32 -10.17 -14.50
C LYS A 68 -27.17 -9.03 -13.93
N ALA A 69 -26.74 -7.78 -14.08
CA ALA A 69 -27.46 -6.62 -13.58
C ALA A 69 -28.86 -6.53 -14.21
N GLN A 70 -28.95 -6.70 -15.53
CA GLN A 70 -30.22 -6.69 -16.27
C GLN A 70 -31.19 -7.79 -15.80
N ILE A 71 -30.69 -9.01 -15.58
CA ILE A 71 -31.49 -10.13 -15.04
C ILE A 71 -32.06 -9.78 -13.65
N LEU A 72 -31.29 -9.08 -12.84
CA LEU A 72 -31.71 -8.61 -11.51
C LEU A 72 -32.47 -7.28 -11.56
N SER A 73 -32.87 -6.82 -12.75
CA SER A 73 -33.63 -5.58 -12.98
C SER A 73 -32.90 -4.28 -12.61
N TYR A 74 -31.56 -4.29 -12.64
CA TYR A 74 -30.74 -3.08 -12.52
C TYR A 74 -30.29 -2.55 -13.89
N PRO A 75 -30.29 -1.22 -14.11
CA PRO A 75 -29.84 -0.63 -15.38
C PRO A 75 -28.37 -0.93 -15.71
N THR A 76 -27.50 -0.90 -14.71
CA THR A 76 -26.08 -1.18 -14.89
C THR A 76 -25.54 -2.04 -13.75
N HIS A 77 -24.38 -2.66 -13.98
CA HIS A 77 -23.66 -3.33 -12.90
C HIS A 77 -23.27 -2.37 -11.79
N SER A 78 -22.95 -1.12 -12.12
CA SER A 78 -22.60 -0.10 -11.14
C SER A 78 -23.79 0.21 -10.22
N ASP A 79 -25.00 0.36 -10.76
CA ASP A 79 -26.20 0.58 -9.95
C ASP A 79 -26.46 -0.59 -9.00
N PHE A 80 -26.36 -1.83 -9.52
CA PHE A 80 -26.45 -3.05 -8.72
C PHE A 80 -25.45 -3.09 -7.55
N VAL A 81 -24.18 -2.75 -7.80
CA VAL A 81 -23.17 -2.76 -6.74
C VAL A 81 -23.39 -1.62 -5.75
N THR A 82 -23.72 -0.41 -6.22
CA THR A 82 -23.80 0.78 -5.38
C THR A 82 -25.00 0.81 -4.45
N GLU A 83 -26.04 0.03 -4.68
CA GLU A 83 -27.25 -0.03 -3.82
C GLU A 83 -26.91 -0.31 -2.35
N LEU A 84 -26.02 -1.28 -2.12
CA LEU A 84 -25.57 -1.68 -0.78
C LEU A 84 -24.43 -0.81 -0.23
N LEU A 85 -23.85 0.06 -1.05
CA LEU A 85 -22.77 0.96 -0.64
C LEU A 85 -23.34 2.28 -0.11
N MET A 86 -22.54 3.01 0.68
CA MET A 86 -22.90 4.34 1.16
C MET A 86 -23.24 5.33 0.03
N ALA A 87 -22.64 5.16 -1.16
CA ALA A 87 -22.89 6.01 -2.32
C ALA A 87 -24.30 5.84 -2.93
N ARG A 88 -24.97 4.70 -2.68
CA ARG A 88 -26.33 4.33 -3.11
C ARG A 88 -26.63 4.25 -4.61
N SER A 89 -25.90 4.95 -5.48
CA SER A 89 -26.12 4.91 -6.93
C SER A 89 -24.85 5.22 -7.72
N ALA A 90 -24.80 4.73 -8.96
CA ALA A 90 -23.70 5.05 -9.89
C ALA A 90 -23.66 6.54 -10.24
N ALA A 91 -24.82 7.21 -10.28
CA ALA A 91 -24.92 8.65 -10.53
C ALA A 91 -24.28 9.48 -9.42
N ASN A 92 -24.47 9.11 -8.15
CA ASN A 92 -23.83 9.78 -7.02
C ASN A 92 -22.31 9.64 -7.06
N VAL A 93 -21.80 8.44 -7.38
CA VAL A 93 -20.35 8.21 -7.55
C VAL A 93 -19.80 9.07 -8.68
N ARG A 94 -20.48 9.10 -9.83
CA ARG A 94 -20.06 9.94 -10.97
C ARG A 94 -20.00 11.42 -10.60
N ARG A 95 -21.07 11.94 -9.97
CA ARG A 95 -21.12 13.35 -9.55
C ARG A 95 -19.97 13.68 -8.60
N PHE A 96 -19.75 12.84 -7.58
CA PHE A 96 -18.65 13.02 -6.63
C PHE A 96 -17.28 13.09 -7.33
N LEU A 97 -16.99 12.15 -8.22
CA LEU A 97 -15.70 12.09 -8.92
C LEU A 97 -15.52 13.28 -9.88
N THR A 98 -16.55 13.68 -10.60
CA THR A 98 -16.49 14.85 -11.51
C THR A 98 -16.27 16.15 -10.73
N GLU A 99 -17.06 16.40 -9.67
CA GLU A 99 -16.90 17.61 -8.85
C GLU A 99 -15.53 17.66 -8.16
N LEU A 100 -15.04 16.51 -7.69
CA LEU A 100 -13.70 16.43 -7.10
C LEU A 100 -12.64 16.75 -8.15
N ALA A 101 -12.72 16.17 -9.35
CA ALA A 101 -11.78 16.42 -10.42
C ALA A 101 -11.74 17.91 -10.82
N GLU A 102 -12.91 18.55 -10.95
CA GLU A 102 -13.03 19.98 -11.25
C GLU A 102 -12.38 20.85 -10.18
N LYS A 103 -12.66 20.56 -8.90
CA LYS A 103 -12.06 21.28 -7.76
C LYS A 103 -10.54 21.10 -7.68
N MET A 104 -10.01 19.96 -8.12
CA MET A 104 -8.58 19.67 -8.12
C MET A 104 -7.83 20.25 -9.33
N GLN A 105 -8.50 20.59 -10.44
CA GLN A 105 -7.83 21.11 -11.65
C GLN A 105 -6.92 22.33 -11.40
N PRO A 106 -7.31 23.36 -10.62
CA PRO A 106 -6.44 24.51 -10.39
C PRO A 106 -5.17 24.14 -9.61
N LEU A 107 -5.27 23.20 -8.67
CA LEU A 107 -4.11 22.72 -7.92
C LEU A 107 -3.20 21.88 -8.83
N TRP A 108 -3.78 20.96 -9.60
CA TRP A 108 -3.05 20.15 -10.57
C TRP A 108 -2.28 21.01 -11.59
N ALA A 109 -2.90 22.06 -12.13
CA ALA A 109 -2.24 22.95 -13.07
C ALA A 109 -0.99 23.62 -12.46
N LYS A 110 -1.05 24.02 -11.19
CA LYS A 110 0.08 24.58 -10.45
C LYS A 110 1.17 23.53 -10.22
N GLU A 111 0.81 22.35 -9.73
CA GLU A 111 1.76 21.28 -9.44
C GLU A 111 2.43 20.76 -10.72
N LYS A 112 1.66 20.55 -11.80
CA LYS A 112 2.20 20.14 -13.11
C LYS A 112 3.24 21.12 -13.62
N LYS A 113 3.03 22.44 -13.45
CA LYS A 113 4.00 23.46 -13.83
C LYS A 113 5.32 23.28 -13.06
N VAL A 114 5.24 23.10 -11.74
CA VAL A 114 6.43 22.86 -10.90
C VAL A 114 7.17 21.59 -11.33
N LEU A 115 6.46 20.50 -11.61
CA LEU A 115 7.08 19.25 -12.07
C LEU A 115 7.76 19.39 -13.44
N LEU A 116 7.17 20.18 -14.36
CA LEU A 116 7.77 20.47 -15.65
C LEU A 116 9.04 21.33 -15.54
N GLU A 117 9.05 22.33 -14.65
CA GLU A 117 10.24 23.15 -14.37
C GLU A 117 11.38 22.30 -13.82
N LEU A 118 11.08 21.38 -12.89
CA LEU A 118 12.06 20.41 -12.38
C LEU A 118 12.57 19.47 -13.48
N LYS A 119 11.70 19.05 -14.40
CA LYS A 119 12.08 18.21 -15.54
C LYS A 119 13.00 18.94 -16.51
N GLU A 120 12.68 20.19 -16.85
CA GLU A 120 13.51 21.01 -17.74
C GLU A 120 14.92 21.21 -17.17
N GLU A 121 15.01 21.58 -15.88
CA GLU A 121 16.31 21.77 -15.22
C GLU A 121 17.13 20.48 -15.18
N GLU A 122 16.49 19.35 -14.86
CA GLU A 122 17.17 18.06 -14.82
C GLU A 122 17.64 17.61 -16.22
N CYS A 123 16.83 17.81 -17.26
CA CYS A 123 17.22 17.55 -18.65
C CYS A 123 18.43 18.40 -19.03
N ARG A 124 18.40 19.71 -18.72
CA ARG A 124 19.52 20.63 -18.97
C ARG A 124 20.80 20.17 -18.26
N ARG A 125 20.68 19.79 -16.98
CA ARG A 125 21.80 19.31 -16.16
C ARG A 125 22.42 18.01 -16.68
N GLN A 126 21.59 17.11 -17.22
CA GLN A 126 22.06 15.84 -17.78
C GLN A 126 22.44 15.91 -19.27
N GLY A 127 22.21 17.05 -19.94
CA GLY A 127 22.39 17.17 -21.39
C GLY A 127 21.38 16.34 -22.20
N LEU A 128 20.20 16.08 -21.63
CA LEU A 128 19.12 15.32 -22.26
C LEU A 128 18.12 16.26 -22.95
N PRO A 129 17.45 15.81 -24.03
CA PRO A 129 16.39 16.59 -24.66
C PRO A 129 15.20 16.78 -23.69
N PHE A 130 14.59 17.96 -23.75
CA PHE A 130 13.35 18.26 -23.06
C PHE A 130 12.21 18.41 -24.07
N ASP A 131 11.16 17.60 -23.92
CA ASP A 131 10.02 17.51 -24.82
C ASP A 131 8.83 18.39 -24.41
N GLY A 132 8.93 19.13 -23.30
CA GLY A 132 7.85 20.00 -22.81
C GLY A 132 6.68 19.27 -22.17
N GLU A 133 6.74 17.93 -22.04
CA GLU A 133 5.63 17.12 -21.56
C GLU A 133 5.98 16.42 -20.23
N LEU A 134 4.96 16.11 -19.44
CA LEU A 134 5.11 15.30 -18.23
C LEU A 134 4.52 13.92 -18.51
N HIS A 135 5.39 12.92 -18.67
CA HIS A 135 4.96 11.55 -18.95
C HIS A 135 4.66 10.78 -17.67
N ILE A 136 3.90 9.69 -17.78
CA ILE A 136 3.54 8.87 -16.61
C ILE A 136 4.77 8.32 -15.87
N TRP A 137 5.87 8.03 -16.58
CA TRP A 137 7.12 7.56 -15.99
C TRP A 137 7.98 8.66 -15.35
N ASP A 138 7.57 9.92 -15.48
CA ASP A 138 8.25 11.08 -14.91
C ASP A 138 7.64 11.48 -13.55
N VAL A 139 6.33 11.26 -13.37
CA VAL A 139 5.55 11.79 -12.23
C VAL A 139 6.17 11.42 -10.87
N GLU A 140 6.41 10.14 -10.60
CA GLU A 140 6.92 9.70 -9.29
C GLU A 140 8.37 10.14 -9.04
N PHE A 141 9.19 10.25 -10.09
CA PHE A 141 10.55 10.74 -10.00
C PHE A 141 10.59 12.22 -9.61
N TYR A 142 9.82 13.07 -10.31
CA TYR A 142 9.80 14.51 -10.03
C TYR A 142 9.04 14.85 -8.74
N LYS A 143 8.03 14.08 -8.33
CA LYS A 143 7.45 14.20 -6.99
C LYS A 143 8.49 13.95 -5.90
N ASN A 144 9.28 12.89 -6.03
CA ASN A 144 10.35 12.60 -5.08
C ASN A 144 11.45 13.68 -5.11
N LEU A 145 11.77 14.22 -6.28
CA LEU A 145 12.74 15.32 -6.40
C LEU A 145 12.21 16.61 -5.75
N LEU A 146 10.94 16.95 -5.97
CA LEU A 146 10.24 18.08 -5.36
C LEU A 146 10.27 17.98 -3.82
N GLU A 147 9.93 16.82 -3.27
CA GLU A 147 10.02 16.56 -1.82
C GLU A 147 11.42 16.79 -1.26
N LYS A 148 12.45 16.32 -1.98
CA LYS A 148 13.84 16.48 -1.55
C LYS A 148 14.32 17.92 -1.64
N GLN A 149 14.02 18.63 -2.73
CA GLN A 149 14.56 19.97 -2.98
C GLN A 149 13.78 21.06 -2.26
N HIS A 150 12.45 21.02 -2.32
CA HIS A 150 11.61 22.09 -1.79
C HIS A 150 11.26 21.89 -0.32
N TYR A 151 10.94 20.66 0.08
CA TYR A 151 10.58 20.36 1.47
C TYR A 151 11.78 19.91 2.32
N LYS A 152 12.95 19.68 1.69
CA LYS A 152 14.20 19.25 2.35
C LYS A 152 14.02 17.97 3.17
N VAL A 153 13.14 17.08 2.71
CA VAL A 153 12.89 15.79 3.36
C VAL A 153 13.68 14.70 2.63
N ASP A 154 14.66 14.12 3.33
CA ASP A 154 15.34 12.91 2.86
C ASP A 154 14.68 11.67 3.48
N LYS A 155 13.89 10.95 2.67
CA LYS A 155 13.18 9.74 3.09
C LYS A 155 14.12 8.60 3.52
N GLU A 156 15.32 8.51 2.94
CA GLU A 156 16.30 7.47 3.31
C GLU A 156 17.02 7.79 4.62
N LYS A 157 17.18 9.08 4.96
CA LYS A 157 17.66 9.46 6.29
C LYS A 157 16.56 9.35 7.34
N LEU A 158 15.33 9.72 6.98
CA LEU A 158 14.20 9.73 7.90
C LEU A 158 13.83 8.33 8.41
N ARG A 159 13.93 7.29 7.57
CA ARG A 159 13.65 5.90 7.97
C ARG A 159 14.54 5.39 9.11
N GLU A 160 15.72 5.96 9.33
CA GLU A 160 16.60 5.61 10.45
C GLU A 160 15.94 5.88 11.81
N TYR A 161 14.97 6.81 11.85
CA TYR A 161 14.18 7.14 13.04
C TYR A 161 12.92 6.27 13.20
N PHE A 162 12.65 5.38 12.24
CA PHE A 162 11.51 4.46 12.27
C PHE A 162 11.91 2.97 12.27
N PRO A 163 12.70 2.48 13.24
CA PRO A 163 12.82 1.04 13.48
C PRO A 163 11.44 0.42 13.75
N LEU A 164 11.17 -0.74 13.14
CA LEU A 164 9.85 -1.40 13.22
C LEU A 164 9.36 -1.59 14.66
N ASP A 165 10.23 -2.04 15.58
CA ASP A 165 9.85 -2.24 16.99
C ASP A 165 9.46 -0.93 17.70
N VAL A 166 10.12 0.18 17.35
CA VAL A 166 9.80 1.52 17.88
C VAL A 166 8.44 1.97 17.33
N VAL A 167 8.20 1.77 16.03
CA VAL A 167 6.92 2.11 15.38
C VAL A 167 5.79 1.27 15.96
N MET A 168 5.97 -0.05 16.11
CA MET A 168 4.99 -0.95 16.72
C MET A 168 4.62 -0.50 18.13
N LYS A 169 5.63 -0.25 18.97
CA LYS A 169 5.42 0.19 20.35
C LYS A 169 4.69 1.54 20.42
N GLY A 170 5.07 2.49 19.57
CA GLY A 170 4.42 3.80 19.49
C GLY A 170 2.97 3.71 19.00
N MET A 171 2.73 2.93 17.95
CA MET A 171 1.39 2.67 17.41
C MET A 171 0.49 2.02 18.47
N PHE A 172 0.95 0.96 19.13
CA PHE A 172 0.21 0.33 20.23
C PHE A 172 -0.11 1.34 21.33
N GLY A 173 0.87 2.12 21.80
CA GLY A 173 0.63 3.13 22.84
C GLY A 173 -0.43 4.17 22.45
N ILE A 174 -0.48 4.58 21.18
CA ILE A 174 -1.51 5.49 20.67
C ILE A 174 -2.90 4.85 20.73
N TYR A 175 -3.05 3.61 20.24
CA TYR A 175 -4.33 2.91 20.27
C TYR A 175 -4.77 2.53 21.69
N GLU A 176 -3.84 2.13 22.56
CA GLU A 176 -4.10 1.87 23.98
C GLU A 176 -4.64 3.13 24.68
N LEU A 177 -4.03 4.29 24.43
CA LEU A 177 -4.49 5.56 24.99
C LEU A 177 -5.84 6.00 24.44
N LEU A 178 -5.99 5.99 23.11
CA LEU A 178 -7.17 6.54 22.43
C LEU A 178 -8.41 5.70 22.67
N LEU A 179 -8.27 4.38 22.69
CA LEU A 179 -9.39 3.42 22.71
C LEU A 179 -9.48 2.64 24.02
N ARG A 180 -8.62 2.95 25.00
CA ARG A 180 -8.54 2.24 26.29
C ARG A 180 -8.34 0.74 26.11
N LEU A 181 -7.46 0.38 25.19
CA LEU A 181 -7.09 -1.01 24.94
C LEU A 181 -5.79 -1.34 25.67
N LYS A 182 -5.47 -2.64 25.74
CA LYS A 182 -4.18 -3.18 26.17
C LYS A 182 -3.79 -4.28 25.20
N PHE A 183 -2.58 -4.18 24.64
CA PHE A 183 -2.02 -5.17 23.75
C PHE A 183 -0.91 -5.95 24.45
N GLU A 184 -1.02 -7.27 24.47
CA GLU A 184 -0.04 -8.14 25.11
C GLU A 184 0.33 -9.26 24.15
N GLU A 185 1.62 -9.44 23.91
CA GLU A 185 2.11 -10.55 23.11
C GLU A 185 1.83 -11.87 23.80
N VAL A 186 1.35 -12.85 23.03
CA VAL A 186 1.13 -14.22 23.52
C VAL A 186 2.43 -14.97 23.38
N GLU A 187 2.89 -15.60 24.46
CA GLU A 187 4.10 -16.42 24.47
C GLU A 187 3.83 -17.80 23.84
N ASN A 188 4.75 -18.28 23.01
CA ASN A 188 4.73 -19.59 22.35
C ASN A 188 3.39 -19.98 21.67
N PRO A 189 2.78 -19.11 20.84
CA PRO A 189 1.55 -19.43 20.14
C PRO A 189 1.80 -20.44 19.01
N ALA A 190 0.78 -21.22 18.66
CA ALA A 190 0.79 -22.02 17.44
C ALA A 190 0.60 -21.10 16.22
N LEU A 191 1.62 -21.02 15.36
CA LEU A 191 1.65 -20.09 14.23
C LEU A 191 1.95 -20.80 12.91
N TRP A 192 1.51 -20.21 11.81
CA TRP A 192 1.84 -20.68 10.45
C TRP A 192 3.28 -20.37 10.03
N HIS A 193 3.96 -19.46 10.73
CA HIS A 193 5.33 -19.07 10.43
C HIS A 193 6.09 -18.63 11.68
N PRO A 194 7.40 -18.96 11.83
CA PRO A 194 8.20 -18.56 13.00
C PRO A 194 8.35 -17.04 13.22
N GLU A 195 8.28 -16.27 12.14
CA GLU A 195 8.35 -14.80 12.19
C GLU A 195 6.98 -14.13 12.43
N ALA A 196 5.89 -14.90 12.48
CA ALA A 196 4.59 -14.35 12.85
C ALA A 196 4.55 -14.13 14.37
N ARG A 197 3.74 -13.17 14.82
CA ARG A 197 3.53 -12.87 16.24
C ARG A 197 2.04 -12.87 16.54
N MET A 198 1.64 -13.23 17.74
CA MET A 198 0.25 -13.21 18.18
C MET A 198 0.11 -12.30 19.39
N PHE A 199 -0.95 -11.50 19.41
CA PHE A 199 -1.25 -10.59 20.51
C PHE A 199 -2.70 -10.79 20.96
N LYS A 200 -2.94 -10.65 22.26
CA LYS A 200 -4.28 -10.51 22.82
C LYS A 200 -4.61 -9.04 23.05
N VAL A 201 -5.88 -8.71 22.87
CA VAL A 201 -6.43 -7.37 23.08
C VAL A 201 -7.41 -7.43 24.24
N THR A 202 -7.16 -6.65 25.28
CA THR A 202 -8.09 -6.51 26.41
C THR A 202 -8.53 -5.06 26.58
N ASP A 203 -9.73 -4.88 27.11
CA ASP A 203 -10.19 -3.58 27.59
C ASP A 203 -9.36 -3.18 28.84
N SER A 204 -8.79 -1.99 28.83
CA SER A 204 -7.90 -1.54 29.91
C SER A 204 -8.62 -1.29 31.24
N GLU A 205 -9.92 -1.03 31.23
CA GLU A 205 -10.73 -0.74 32.41
C GLU A 205 -11.37 -2.02 32.98
N THR A 206 -12.08 -2.78 32.14
CA THR A 206 -12.81 -3.98 32.55
C THR A 206 -11.96 -5.24 32.57
N LYS A 207 -10.80 -5.21 31.91
CA LYS A 207 -9.93 -6.38 31.64
C LYS A 207 -10.60 -7.46 30.79
N GLU A 208 -11.73 -7.15 30.15
CA GLU A 208 -12.41 -8.07 29.23
C GLU A 208 -11.52 -8.40 28.04
N LEU A 209 -11.45 -9.68 27.66
CA LEU A 209 -10.82 -10.11 26.41
C LEU A 209 -11.70 -9.74 25.22
N LEU A 210 -11.18 -8.88 24.35
CA LEU A 210 -11.89 -8.41 23.16
C LEU A 210 -11.55 -9.25 21.93
N GLY A 211 -10.30 -9.68 21.82
CA GLY A 211 -9.85 -10.42 20.64
C GLY A 211 -8.38 -10.76 20.63
N TYR A 212 -7.98 -11.31 19.50
CA TYR A 212 -6.59 -11.60 19.17
C TYR A 212 -6.27 -11.05 17.79
N PHE A 213 -5.01 -10.69 17.59
CA PHE A 213 -4.52 -10.48 16.24
C PHE A 213 -3.16 -11.12 16.03
N PHE A 214 -2.89 -11.47 14.78
CA PHE A 214 -1.60 -11.93 14.33
C PHE A 214 -0.91 -10.83 13.52
N MET A 215 0.41 -10.72 13.67
CA MET A 215 1.24 -9.86 12.84
C MET A 215 2.18 -10.72 12.02
N ASP A 216 2.06 -10.65 10.70
CA ASP A 216 2.93 -11.29 9.74
C ASP A 216 3.54 -10.21 8.83
N LEU A 217 4.69 -9.67 9.24
CA LEU A 217 5.15 -8.36 8.78
C LEU A 217 6.19 -8.39 7.67
N PHE A 218 6.83 -9.53 7.41
CA PHE A 218 7.97 -9.62 6.50
C PHE A 218 7.67 -10.38 5.21
N PRO A 219 8.28 -10.02 4.07
CA PRO A 219 8.11 -10.73 2.82
C PRO A 219 8.78 -12.11 2.88
N ARG A 220 8.17 -13.08 2.21
CA ARG A 220 8.75 -14.42 1.95
C ARG A 220 8.11 -15.03 0.72
N GLU A 221 8.75 -16.05 0.16
CA GLU A 221 8.21 -16.80 -0.97
C GLU A 221 6.85 -17.41 -0.62
N GLY A 222 5.90 -17.37 -1.57
CA GLY A 222 4.54 -17.88 -1.37
C GLY A 222 3.60 -17.00 -0.53
N LYS A 223 4.11 -15.95 0.15
CA LYS A 223 3.27 -15.02 0.92
C LYS A 223 2.59 -13.99 0.02
N TYR A 224 1.38 -13.58 0.42
CA TYR A 224 0.67 -12.44 -0.20
C TYR A 224 1.52 -11.16 -0.17
N SER A 225 1.70 -10.53 -1.33
CA SER A 225 2.71 -9.49 -1.54
C SER A 225 2.24 -8.05 -1.29
N HIS A 226 0.98 -7.84 -0.92
CA HIS A 226 0.45 -6.52 -0.54
C HIS A 226 0.19 -6.45 0.96
N PHE A 227 -0.14 -5.26 1.42
CA PHE A 227 -0.61 -5.00 2.76
C PHE A 227 -2.10 -5.36 2.83
N CYS A 228 -2.49 -6.10 3.86
CA CYS A 228 -3.90 -6.36 4.12
C CYS A 228 -4.18 -6.78 5.55
N ASN A 229 -5.44 -6.57 5.93
CA ASN A 229 -6.05 -7.10 7.11
C ASN A 229 -7.00 -8.26 6.74
N ILE A 230 -6.84 -9.42 7.39
CA ILE A 230 -7.61 -10.64 7.10
C ILE A 230 -8.39 -11.05 8.36
N PRO A 231 -9.70 -10.78 8.40
CA PRO A 231 -10.59 -11.36 9.40
C PRO A 231 -10.54 -12.89 9.39
N LEU A 232 -10.21 -13.50 10.53
CA LEU A 232 -10.16 -14.96 10.71
C LEU A 232 -11.36 -15.48 11.51
N GLN A 233 -11.80 -14.73 12.52
CA GLN A 233 -12.96 -15.05 13.36
C GLN A 233 -13.77 -13.77 13.62
N PRO A 234 -15.08 -13.76 13.32
CA PRO A 234 -15.92 -12.60 13.55
C PRO A 234 -16.26 -12.44 15.04
N VAL A 235 -16.43 -11.20 15.48
CA VAL A 235 -17.06 -10.88 16.76
C VAL A 235 -18.56 -11.14 16.63
N CYS A 236 -19.10 -12.06 17.44
CA CYS A 236 -20.53 -12.35 17.43
C CYS A 236 -20.98 -13.02 18.75
N ARG A 237 -22.27 -13.35 18.84
CA ARG A 237 -22.79 -14.23 19.90
C ARG A 237 -22.91 -15.65 19.36
N LYS A 238 -22.45 -16.62 20.14
CA LYS A 238 -22.66 -18.05 19.88
C LYS A 238 -24.11 -18.44 20.18
N GLN A 239 -24.48 -19.66 19.79
CA GLN A 239 -25.83 -20.20 20.03
C GLN A 239 -26.20 -20.28 21.52
N ASP A 240 -25.22 -20.50 22.39
CA ASP A 240 -25.39 -20.52 23.85
C ASP A 240 -25.47 -19.13 24.49
N GLY A 241 -25.43 -18.06 23.68
CA GLY A 241 -25.47 -16.66 24.12
C GLY A 241 -24.12 -16.08 24.53
N SER A 242 -23.06 -16.90 24.63
CA SER A 242 -21.71 -16.45 24.96
C SER A 242 -21.08 -15.64 23.83
N LYS A 243 -20.17 -14.73 24.18
CA LYS A 243 -19.44 -13.89 23.21
C LYS A 243 -18.36 -14.70 22.51
N GLN A 244 -18.28 -14.58 21.19
CA GLN A 244 -17.13 -14.97 20.39
C GLN A 244 -16.24 -13.74 20.17
N VAL A 245 -14.97 -13.86 20.51
CA VAL A 245 -13.99 -12.78 20.34
C VAL A 245 -13.53 -12.65 18.89
N GLY A 246 -13.07 -11.47 18.49
CA GLY A 246 -12.53 -11.25 17.16
C GLY A 246 -11.14 -11.87 17.00
N VAL A 247 -10.84 -12.44 15.83
CA VAL A 247 -9.48 -12.85 15.46
C VAL A 247 -9.18 -12.34 14.06
N VAL A 248 -8.02 -11.73 13.89
CA VAL A 248 -7.62 -11.06 12.64
C VAL A 248 -6.12 -11.21 12.39
N ALA A 249 -5.70 -11.27 11.13
CA ALA A 249 -4.28 -11.27 10.76
C ALA A 249 -3.91 -10.00 9.99
N VAL A 250 -2.86 -9.33 10.44
CA VAL A 250 -2.24 -8.19 9.76
C VAL A 250 -1.07 -8.71 8.93
N VAL A 251 -1.19 -8.60 7.62
CA VAL A 251 -0.19 -9.07 6.66
C VAL A 251 0.47 -7.85 6.03
N CYS A 252 1.76 -7.68 6.31
CA CYS A 252 2.59 -6.62 5.73
C CYS A 252 3.81 -7.22 5.03
N ASN A 253 4.58 -6.38 4.33
CA ASN A 253 5.79 -6.80 3.62
C ASN A 253 6.95 -5.80 3.84
N PHE A 254 7.18 -5.42 5.09
CA PHE A 254 8.27 -4.53 5.49
C PHE A 254 9.65 -5.16 5.26
N PRO A 255 10.71 -4.36 5.02
CA PRO A 255 12.07 -4.87 4.85
C PRO A 255 12.48 -5.70 6.06
N LYS A 256 13.01 -6.91 5.85
CA LYS A 256 13.54 -7.73 6.95
C LYS A 256 14.73 -7.04 7.62
N PRO A 257 14.91 -7.21 8.95
CA PRO A 257 16.19 -6.86 9.56
C PRO A 257 17.31 -7.70 8.95
N THR A 258 18.52 -7.13 8.94
CA THR A 258 19.77 -7.82 8.59
C THR A 258 20.64 -7.93 9.84
N ALA A 259 21.78 -8.61 9.75
CA ALA A 259 22.71 -8.72 10.89
C ALA A 259 23.14 -7.34 11.43
N ASP A 260 23.31 -6.35 10.54
CA ASP A 260 23.90 -5.05 10.88
C ASP A 260 22.89 -3.90 10.88
N LYS A 261 21.65 -4.12 10.42
CA LYS A 261 20.62 -3.08 10.33
C LYS A 261 19.25 -3.61 10.75
N PRO A 262 18.52 -2.93 11.66
CA PRO A 262 17.16 -3.31 11.99
C PRO A 262 16.21 -3.10 10.79
N SER A 263 14.98 -3.59 10.92
CA SER A 263 13.92 -3.28 9.96
C SER A 263 13.57 -1.79 10.06
N LEU A 264 13.97 -1.00 9.08
CA LEU A 264 13.72 0.44 9.03
C LEU A 264 12.56 0.75 8.07
N LEU A 265 11.54 1.44 8.58
CA LEU A 265 10.34 1.79 7.83
C LEU A 265 10.46 3.17 7.19
N THR A 266 9.96 3.33 5.97
CA THR A 266 9.71 4.68 5.43
C THR A 266 8.49 5.31 6.10
N HIS A 267 8.31 6.63 6.01
CA HIS A 267 7.08 7.27 6.51
C HIS A 267 5.81 6.66 5.88
N SER A 268 5.86 6.31 4.58
CA SER A 268 4.74 5.66 3.90
C SER A 268 4.45 4.26 4.44
N ASP A 269 5.48 3.52 4.87
CA ASP A 269 5.32 2.23 5.53
C ASP A 269 4.64 2.39 6.90
N VAL A 270 5.02 3.44 7.65
CA VAL A 270 4.40 3.77 8.94
C VAL A 270 2.92 4.12 8.74
N GLU A 271 2.60 5.00 7.80
CA GLU A 271 1.22 5.36 7.45
C GLU A 271 0.39 4.13 7.06
N THR A 272 0.95 3.27 6.20
CA THR A 272 0.31 2.01 5.79
C THR A 272 0.10 1.09 6.98
N PHE A 273 1.05 1.01 7.91
CA PHE A 273 0.91 0.18 9.09
C PHE A 273 -0.23 0.64 9.99
N PHE A 274 -0.32 1.95 10.23
CA PHE A 274 -1.44 2.55 10.97
C PHE A 274 -2.78 2.29 10.26
N HIS A 275 -2.83 2.38 8.93
CA HIS A 275 -4.03 2.06 8.15
C HIS A 275 -4.50 0.62 8.38
N GLU A 276 -3.62 -0.37 8.18
CA GLU A 276 -3.97 -1.79 8.34
C GLU A 276 -4.28 -2.16 9.81
N PHE A 277 -3.60 -1.52 10.75
CA PHE A 277 -3.89 -1.72 12.17
C PHE A 277 -5.24 -1.07 12.56
N GLY A 278 -5.65 0.00 11.90
CA GLY A 278 -7.00 0.56 12.01
C GLY A 278 -8.09 -0.47 11.68
N HIS A 279 -7.92 -1.25 10.62
CA HIS A 279 -8.84 -2.35 10.29
C HIS A 279 -8.82 -3.47 11.35
N THR A 280 -7.65 -3.76 11.92
CA THR A 280 -7.49 -4.74 13.01
C THR A 280 -8.36 -4.37 14.20
N VAL A 281 -8.27 -3.11 14.62
CA VAL A 281 -9.03 -2.58 15.74
C VAL A 281 -10.52 -2.55 15.43
N HIS A 282 -10.91 -2.08 14.24
CA HIS A 282 -12.32 -2.10 13.81
C HIS A 282 -12.91 -3.51 13.78
N HIS A 283 -12.12 -4.53 13.47
CA HIS A 283 -12.61 -5.91 13.49
C HIS A 283 -12.77 -6.48 14.92
N ILE A 284 -11.94 -6.03 15.86
CA ILE A 284 -11.91 -6.53 17.25
C ILE A 284 -12.94 -5.83 18.15
N CYS A 285 -13.14 -4.53 17.95
CA CYS A 285 -14.00 -3.67 18.76
C CYS A 285 -15.41 -3.56 18.19
#